data_AF-A0A951CIA3-F1
#
_entry.id   AF-A0A951CIA3-F1
#
_cell.length_a   1.000
_cell.length_b   1.000
_cell.length_c   1.000
_cell.angle_alpha   90.00
_cell.angle_beta   90.00
_cell.angle_gamma   90.00
#
_symmetry.space_group_name_H-M   'P 1'
#
loop_
_entity.id
_entity.type
_entity.pdbx_description
1 polymer ?
#
loop_
_entity_poly.entity_id
_entity_poly.type
_entity_poly.pdbx_seq_one_letter_code
_entity_poly.pdbx_strand_id
1 'polypeptide(L)'
;MADAWEEIKSWLAAKLNGGAYKNWISRTVYGSFHDGTLTVHVPDEATGTWIRQEYSPLIRTAIQELNLRVSGLDFRTGASSPLPTDKHPSTDSSGNGHSVPAEPLFENTATWLNPRLTFE
;
A
#
# COMPACT_ATOMS: atom_id res chain seq x y z
N MET A 1 17.37 -17.30 7.04
CA MET A 1 17.32 -15.87 7.39
C MET A 1 15.85 -15.59 7.64
N ALA A 2 15.46 -15.16 8.84
CA ALA A 2 14.05 -14.90 9.13
C ALA A 2 13.68 -13.56 8.52
N ASP A 3 12.60 -13.52 7.75
CA ASP A 3 12.09 -12.27 7.18
C ASP A 3 11.35 -11.48 8.27
N ALA A 4 11.50 -10.15 8.29
CA ALA A 4 10.92 -9.28 9.31
C ALA A 4 9.40 -9.48 9.48
N TRP A 5 8.69 -9.80 8.40
CA TRP A 5 7.26 -10.10 8.44
C TRP A 5 6.95 -11.44 9.12
N GLU A 6 7.80 -12.47 8.95
CA GLU A 6 7.62 -13.76 9.62
C GLU A 6 7.79 -13.62 11.13
N GLU A 7 8.73 -12.79 11.60
CA GLU A 7 8.88 -12.50 13.04
C GLU A 7 7.65 -11.77 13.60
N ILE A 8 7.14 -10.77 12.87
CA ILE A 8 5.89 -10.08 13.23
C ILE A 8 4.73 -11.07 13.26
N LYS A 9 4.64 -11.99 12.30
CA LYS A 9 3.60 -13.03 12.27
C LYS A 9 3.68 -13.96 13.46
N SER A 10 4.87 -14.42 13.86
CA SER A 10 5.04 -15.24 15.06
C SER A 10 4.60 -14.50 16.32
N TRP A 11 4.94 -13.21 16.45
CA TRP A 11 4.50 -12.39 17.58
C TRP A 11 2.98 -12.20 17.59
N LEU A 12 2.39 -11.91 16.42
CA LEU A 12 0.93 -11.77 16.26
C LEU A 12 0.22 -13.10 16.53
N ALA A 13 0.77 -14.24 16.15
CA ALA A 13 0.19 -15.56 16.42
C ALA A 13 0.09 -15.85 17.93
N ALA A 14 1.02 -15.33 18.72
CA ALA A 14 0.98 -15.44 20.18
C ALA A 14 -0.05 -14.51 20.83
N LYS A 15 -0.46 -13.43 20.16
CA LYS A 15 -1.39 -12.41 20.68
C LYS A 15 -2.81 -12.56 20.15
N LEU A 16 -2.98 -13.01 18.90
CA LEU A 16 -4.26 -13.17 18.24
C LEU A 16 -4.84 -14.55 18.52
N ASN A 17 -6.18 -14.63 18.55
CA ASN A 17 -6.84 -15.93 18.57
C ASN A 17 -6.55 -16.68 17.26
N GLY A 18 -6.34 -18.00 17.33
CA GLY A 18 -5.93 -18.80 16.17
C GLY A 18 -6.85 -18.67 14.94
N GLY A 19 -8.14 -18.43 15.15
CA GLY A 19 -9.10 -18.15 14.07
C GLY A 19 -8.84 -16.83 13.35
N ALA A 20 -8.55 -15.75 14.07
CA ALA A 20 -8.28 -14.44 13.49
C ALA A 20 -6.93 -14.43 12.75
N TYR A 21 -5.90 -15.02 13.37
CA TYR A 21 -4.60 -15.21 12.73
C TYR A 21 -4.74 -15.98 11.40
N LYS A 22 -5.49 -17.10 11.40
CA LYS A 22 -5.66 -17.91 10.19
C LYS A 22 -6.44 -17.16 9.09
N ASN A 23 -7.50 -16.44 9.44
CA ASN A 23 -8.33 -15.75 8.44
C ASN A 23 -7.64 -14.53 7.82
N TRP A 24 -6.92 -13.75 8.63
CA TRP A 24 -6.40 -12.45 8.20
C TRP A 24 -4.90 -12.49 7.91
N ILE A 25 -4.10 -13.04 8.81
CA ILE A 25 -2.63 -12.95 8.77
C ILE A 25 -1.99 -14.12 8.00
N SER A 26 -2.51 -15.34 8.11
CA SER A 26 -1.85 -16.53 7.55
C SER A 26 -1.77 -16.53 6.01
N ARG A 27 -2.73 -15.85 5.37
CA ARG A 27 -2.79 -15.69 3.90
C ARG A 27 -1.93 -14.54 3.39
N THR A 28 -1.21 -13.85 4.27
CA THR A 28 -0.28 -12.77 3.90
C THR A 28 1.14 -13.28 3.75
N VAL A 29 1.83 -12.76 2.74
CA VAL A 29 3.16 -13.20 2.37
C VAL A 29 4.13 -12.03 2.42
N TYR A 30 5.34 -12.26 2.91
CA TYR A 30 6.41 -11.28 2.80
C TYR A 30 6.69 -10.95 1.33
N GLY A 31 6.74 -9.67 0.98
CA GLY A 31 7.10 -9.22 -0.36
C GLY A 31 8.54 -8.78 -0.45
N SER A 32 8.86 -7.65 0.19
CA SER A 32 10.18 -7.05 0.15
C SER A 32 10.36 -6.12 1.33
N PHE A 33 11.60 -5.83 1.69
CA PHE A 33 11.93 -4.84 2.71
C PHE A 33 13.01 -3.92 2.15
N HIS A 34 12.66 -2.65 1.96
CA HIS A 34 13.57 -1.65 1.42
C HIS A 34 13.34 -0.30 2.08
N ASP A 35 14.43 0.40 2.42
CA ASP A 35 14.39 1.74 3.01
C ASP A 35 13.51 1.84 4.27
N GLY A 36 13.47 0.78 5.09
CA GLY A 36 12.61 0.73 6.28
C GLY A 36 11.12 0.49 5.97
N THR A 37 10.73 0.34 4.71
CA THR A 37 9.36 0.00 4.32
C THR A 37 9.23 -1.49 4.05
N LEU A 38 8.33 -2.15 4.78
CA LEU A 38 8.03 -3.56 4.63
C LEU A 38 6.81 -3.74 3.73
N THR A 39 7.02 -4.31 2.56
CA THR A 39 5.98 -4.69 1.62
C THR A 39 5.45 -6.08 1.93
N VAL A 40 4.14 -6.18 2.13
CA VAL A 40 3.42 -7.42 2.44
C VAL A 40 2.40 -7.66 1.33
N HIS A 41 2.47 -8.84 0.72
CA HIS A 41 1.47 -9.28 -0.24
C HIS A 41 0.24 -9.79 0.49
N VAL A 42 -0.87 -9.13 0.19
CA VAL A 42 -2.19 -9.53 0.65
C VAL A 42 -2.99 -10.08 -0.52
N PRO A 43 -3.87 -11.03 -0.28
CA PRO A 43 -4.67 -11.63 -1.34
C PRO A 43 -5.81 -10.71 -1.81
N ASP A 44 -6.21 -9.73 -1.00
CA ASP A 44 -7.20 -8.72 -1.36
C ASP A 44 -6.95 -7.40 -0.60
N GLU A 45 -7.37 -6.28 -1.18
CA GLU A 45 -7.09 -4.94 -0.65
C GLU A 45 -7.90 -4.67 0.61
N ALA A 46 -9.12 -5.20 0.70
CA ALA A 46 -9.93 -5.14 1.91
C ALA A 46 -9.24 -5.88 3.05
N THR A 47 -8.55 -7.00 2.77
CA THR A 47 -7.77 -7.73 3.77
C THR A 47 -6.61 -6.88 4.29
N GLY A 48 -5.83 -6.27 3.40
CA GLY A 48 -4.73 -5.38 3.80
C GLY A 48 -5.20 -4.15 4.57
N THR A 49 -6.30 -3.54 4.13
CA THR A 49 -6.91 -2.38 4.78
C THR A 49 -7.41 -2.73 6.18
N TRP A 50 -8.09 -3.87 6.33
CA TRP A 50 -8.59 -4.32 7.62
C TRP A 50 -7.46 -4.64 8.59
N ILE A 51 -6.41 -5.36 8.15
CA ILE A 51 -5.20 -5.61 8.96
C ILE A 51 -4.56 -4.29 9.37
N ARG A 52 -4.44 -3.33 8.46
CA ARG A 52 -3.91 -2.01 8.78
C ARG A 52 -4.76 -1.31 9.82
N GLN A 53 -6.08 -1.32 9.72
CA GLN A 53 -6.93 -0.60 10.67
C GLN A 53 -6.99 -1.27 12.04
N GLU A 54 -7.26 -2.58 12.07
CA GLU A 54 -7.46 -3.34 13.30
C GLU A 54 -6.14 -3.65 14.01
N TYR A 55 -5.11 -4.03 13.23
CA TYR A 55 -3.85 -4.53 13.78
C TYR A 55 -2.68 -3.56 13.68
N SER A 56 -2.85 -2.34 13.15
CA SER A 56 -1.81 -1.29 13.25
C SER A 56 -1.19 -1.15 14.64
N PRO A 57 -1.97 -1.02 15.74
CA PRO A 57 -1.36 -0.86 17.06
C PRO A 57 -0.54 -2.09 17.47
N LEU A 58 -1.06 -3.29 17.22
CA LEU A 58 -0.37 -4.55 17.53
C LEU A 58 0.90 -4.73 16.70
N ILE A 59 0.87 -4.41 15.41
CA ILE A 59 2.04 -4.53 14.53
C ILE A 59 3.11 -3.52 14.95
N ARG A 60 2.73 -2.29 15.33
CA ARG A 60 3.68 -1.30 15.87
C ARG A 60 4.34 -1.78 17.15
N THR A 61 3.57 -2.36 18.08
CA THR A 61 4.15 -2.99 19.28
C THR A 61 5.10 -4.12 18.90
N ALA A 62 4.73 -4.99 17.96
CA ALA A 62 5.61 -6.06 17.50
C ALA A 62 6.94 -5.52 16.93
N ILE A 63 6.89 -4.48 16.09
CA ILE A 63 8.09 -3.83 15.51
C ILE A 63 9.01 -3.30 16.62
N GLN A 64 8.45 -2.68 17.66
CA GLN A 64 9.22 -2.14 18.78
C GLN A 64 9.82 -3.24 19.66
N GLU A 65 9.02 -4.25 20.04
CA GLU A 65 9.45 -5.38 20.86
C GLU A 65 10.52 -6.23 20.17
N LEU A 66 10.38 -6.42 18.86
CA LEU A 66 11.34 -7.14 18.02
C LEU A 66 12.52 -6.25 17.59
N ASN A 67 12.52 -4.96 17.96
CA ASN A 67 13.54 -3.97 17.61
C ASN A 67 13.85 -3.94 16.09
N LEU A 68 12.80 -4.06 15.27
CA LEU A 68 12.90 -4.08 13.81
C LEU A 68 13.08 -2.66 13.27
N ARG A 69 13.91 -2.50 12.24
CA ARG A 69 14.10 -1.20 11.54
C ARG A 69 12.97 -0.89 10.55
N VAL A 70 11.74 -1.30 10.87
CA VAL A 70 10.57 -1.08 10.02
C VAL A 70 9.93 0.25 10.41
N SER A 71 9.93 1.20 9.49
CA SER A 71 9.30 2.52 9.63
C SER A 71 7.89 2.56 9.03
N GLY A 72 7.60 1.71 8.05
CA GLY A 72 6.32 1.69 7.34
C GLY A 72 5.91 0.31 6.84
N LEU A 73 4.60 0.13 6.63
CA LEU A 73 4.00 -1.11 6.11
C LEU A 73 3.19 -0.80 4.86
N ASP A 74 3.58 -1.44 3.76
CA ASP A 74 2.88 -1.33 2.49
C ASP A 74 2.21 -2.66 2.17
N PHE A 75 0.87 -2.65 2.09
CA PHE A 75 0.10 -3.84 1.76
C PHE A 75 -0.25 -3.78 0.27
N ARG A 76 0.23 -4.75 -0.52
CA ARG A 76 -0.03 -4.80 -1.97
C ARG A 76 -0.81 -6.06 -2.35
N THR A 77 -1.85 -5.87 -3.14
CA THR A 77 -2.57 -6.94 -3.83
C THR A 77 -1.88 -7.27 -5.14
N GLY A 78 -1.61 -8.55 -5.37
CA GLY A 78 -1.00 -9.03 -6.61
C GLY A 78 0.50 -8.75 -6.73
N ALA A 79 1.26 -9.79 -7.03
CA ALA A 79 2.60 -9.66 -7.59
C ALA A 79 2.48 -9.23 -9.06
N SER A 80 2.01 -8.01 -9.32
CA SER A 80 2.09 -7.41 -10.65
C SER A 80 2.94 -6.16 -10.55
N SER A 81 4.11 -6.25 -11.19
CA SER A 81 5.20 -5.28 -11.21
C SER A 81 4.74 -3.81 -11.17
N PRO A 82 5.47 -2.93 -10.46
CA PRO A 82 5.45 -1.53 -10.85
C PRO A 82 6.01 -1.49 -12.28
N LEU A 83 5.18 -1.10 -13.25
CA LEU A 83 5.73 -0.60 -14.51
C LEU A 83 6.23 0.81 -14.20
N PRO A 84 7.54 1.09 -14.15
CA PRO A 84 8.00 2.46 -14.21
C PRO A 84 7.71 2.94 -15.62
N THR A 85 6.62 3.69 -15.81
CA THR A 85 6.47 4.51 -17.01
C THR A 85 7.36 5.73 -16.84
N ASP A 86 8.68 5.51 -16.87
CA ASP A 86 9.61 6.54 -17.30
C ASP A 86 9.47 6.62 -18.82
N LYS A 87 8.76 7.65 -19.28
CA LYS A 87 9.00 8.21 -20.60
C LYS A 87 9.20 9.70 -20.42
N HIS A 88 10.37 10.06 -19.97
CA HIS A 88 10.93 11.37 -20.26
C HIS A 88 11.61 11.32 -21.63
N PRO A 89 11.02 11.86 -22.73
CA PRO A 89 11.83 12.34 -23.82
C PRO A 89 12.32 13.74 -23.44
N SER A 90 13.47 13.80 -22.79
CA SER A 90 14.35 14.95 -23.00
C SER A 90 14.83 14.89 -24.44
N THR A 91 14.32 15.74 -25.32
CA THR A 91 14.98 16.06 -26.58
C THR A 91 14.94 17.57 -26.74
N ASP A 92 16.08 18.15 -26.39
CA ASP A 92 16.78 19.23 -27.06
C ASP A 92 15.97 20.31 -27.80
N SER A 93 16.33 21.54 -27.47
CA SER A 93 15.75 22.77 -27.96
C SER A 93 16.14 23.05 -29.41
N SER A 94 15.16 23.35 -30.27
CA SER A 94 15.32 24.32 -31.37
C SER A 94 13.97 24.87 -31.84
N GLY A 95 13.67 26.09 -31.35
CA GLY A 95 12.87 27.18 -31.95
C GLY A 95 11.55 26.85 -32.67
N ASN A 96 10.41 27.20 -32.06
CA ASN A 96 9.72 28.48 -32.33
C ASN A 96 8.51 28.63 -31.38
N GLY A 97 8.32 29.84 -30.86
CA GLY A 97 7.48 30.11 -29.68
C GLY A 97 5.97 30.01 -29.85
N HIS A 98 5.34 29.40 -28.85
CA HIS A 98 4.06 29.86 -28.30
C HIS A 98 3.95 29.35 -26.84
N SER A 99 4.38 30.18 -25.90
CA SER A 99 4.31 29.88 -24.46
C SER A 99 2.89 30.16 -23.95
N VAL A 100 2.10 29.11 -23.76
CA VAL A 100 0.98 29.11 -22.82
C VAL A 100 1.45 28.45 -21.51
N PRO A 101 1.22 29.07 -20.34
CA PRO A 101 1.69 28.55 -19.07
C PRO A 101 0.98 27.23 -18.71
N ALA A 102 1.76 26.30 -18.15
CA ALA A 102 1.29 25.05 -17.59
C ALA A 102 0.39 25.34 -16.37
N GLU A 103 -0.92 25.34 -16.58
CA GLU A 103 -1.89 25.11 -15.52
C GLU A 103 -1.89 23.60 -15.18
N PRO A 104 -1.73 23.21 -13.91
CA PRO A 104 -2.00 21.85 -13.48
C PRO A 104 -3.51 21.64 -13.63
N LEU A 105 -3.88 20.87 -14.65
CA LEU A 105 -5.24 20.41 -14.90
C LEU A 105 -5.65 19.43 -13.78
N PHE A 106 -6.00 19.97 -12.60
CA PHE A 106 -6.81 19.27 -11.61
C PHE A 106 -8.23 19.17 -12.18
N GLU A 107 -8.44 18.26 -13.12
CA GLU A 107 -9.74 18.07 -13.73
C GLU A 107 -10.08 16.58 -13.71
N ASN A 108 -10.76 16.17 -12.64
CA ASN A 108 -12.17 15.76 -12.76
C ASN A 108 -12.72 15.36 -11.36
N THR A 109 -13.24 16.33 -10.61
CA THR A 109 -14.07 16.09 -9.42
C THR A 109 -15.52 16.51 -9.64
N ALA A 110 -16.09 16.27 -10.83
CA ALA A 110 -17.45 16.71 -11.15
C ALA A 110 -18.27 15.69 -11.97
N THR A 111 -18.06 14.38 -11.77
CA THR A 111 -18.94 13.36 -12.37
C THR A 111 -19.50 12.36 -11.34
N TRP A 112 -19.83 12.85 -10.14
CA TRP A 112 -20.46 12.05 -9.08
C TRP A 112 -21.80 12.61 -8.60
N LEU A 113 -22.58 13.23 -9.49
CA LEU A 113 -24.02 13.39 -9.28
C LEU A 113 -24.76 12.42 -10.19
N ASN A 114 -25.36 11.40 -9.60
CA ASN A 114 -26.33 10.51 -10.23
C ASN A 114 -27.61 11.31 -10.54
N PRO A 115 -28.00 11.58 -11.80
CA PRO A 115 -29.16 12.42 -12.11
C PRO A 115 -30.51 11.67 -12.03
N ARG A 116 -30.60 10.55 -11.28
CA ARG A 116 -31.81 9.70 -11.23
C ARG A 116 -32.22 9.29 -9.82
N LEU A 117 -31.94 10.12 -8.82
CA LEU A 117 -32.63 10.04 -7.52
C LEU A 117 -33.95 10.83 -7.62
N THR A 118 -34.97 10.21 -8.19
CA THR A 118 -36.36 10.69 -8.07
C THR A 118 -36.87 10.30 -6.70
N PHE A 119 -37.21 11.29 -5.87
CA PHE A 119 -38.01 11.10 -4.67
C PHE A 119 -39.48 11.14 -5.07
N GLU A 120 -40.23 10.08 -4.76
CA GLU A 120 -41.69 10.12 -4.59
C GLU A 120 -42.00 10.36 -3.12
#